data_AF-A0A2V2UHD4-F1
#
_entry.id   AF-A0A2V2UHD4-F1
#
_cell.length_a   1.000
_cell.length_b   1.000
_cell.length_c   1.000
_cell.angle_alpha   90.00
_cell.angle_beta   90.00
_cell.angle_gamma   90.00
#
_symmetry.space_group_name_H-M   'P 1'
#
loop_
_entity.id
_entity.type
_entity.pdbx_description
1 polymer ?
#
loop_
_entity_poly.entity_id
_entity_poly.type
_entity_poly.pdbx_seq_one_letter_code
_entity_poly.pdbx_strand_id
1 'polypeptide(L)'
;MTYQSMTTAWCVAILLLAVTGANGLYVLELVQVAHRHGVSPPPVATPNREKLCSPNGASSCTAIAKRGVEQMTAMGAHIRQLYSGDAATFGSATWFQPPYDVSAVSTRSIADPATLQAAAALLGGIYASENANIVPTIISTAPERDALLNVEAFPSSTITRMINAKAFNATLESVVDEQFPDASVVEAMGAEVGLDAALCSAPATRMVCCQRCRSWR
;
A
#
# COMPACT_ATOMS: atom_id res chain seq x y z
N MET A 1 -15.70 42.60 47.62
CA MET A 1 -16.28 41.58 46.70
C MET A 1 -15.72 41.65 45.27
N THR A 2 -14.69 42.44 44.98
CA THR A 2 -14.12 42.60 43.62
C THR A 2 -12.89 41.74 43.33
N TYR A 3 -12.18 41.26 44.36
CA TYR A 3 -10.97 40.43 44.20
C TYR A 3 -11.26 38.98 43.75
N GLN A 4 -12.39 38.40 44.14
CA GLN A 4 -12.76 37.02 43.77
C GLN A 4 -13.11 36.87 42.29
N SER A 5 -13.77 37.86 41.66
CA SER A 5 -14.08 37.80 40.22
C SER A 5 -12.82 37.89 39.36
N MET A 6 -11.80 38.59 39.84
CA MET A 6 -10.57 38.80 39.09
C MET A 6 -9.70 37.54 39.11
N THR A 7 -9.59 36.85 40.25
CA THR A 7 -8.88 35.56 40.32
C THR A 7 -9.57 34.46 39.52
N THR A 8 -10.90 34.40 39.53
CA THR A 8 -11.63 33.43 38.69
C THR A 8 -11.45 33.69 37.20
N ALA A 9 -11.45 34.96 36.77
CA ALA A 9 -11.22 35.31 35.36
C ALA A 9 -9.82 34.92 34.90
N TRP A 10 -8.80 35.11 35.75
CA TRP A 10 -7.42 34.69 35.46
C TRP A 10 -7.27 33.18 35.44
N CYS A 11 -7.90 32.44 36.37
CA CYS A 11 -7.88 30.98 36.35
C CYS A 11 -8.57 30.40 35.11
N VAL A 12 -9.69 30.99 34.66
CA VAL A 12 -10.37 30.59 33.42
C VAL A 12 -9.53 30.93 32.19
N ALA A 13 -8.85 32.08 32.15
CA ALA A 13 -7.95 32.44 31.06
C ALA A 13 -6.74 31.50 30.96
N ILE A 14 -6.16 31.11 32.10
CA ILE A 14 -5.05 30.15 32.15
C ILE A 14 -5.52 28.74 31.76
N LEU A 15 -6.72 28.33 32.20
CA LEU A 15 -7.34 27.07 31.76
C LEU A 15 -7.61 27.06 30.26
N LEU A 16 -8.14 28.15 29.69
CA LEU A 16 -8.36 28.27 28.24
C LEU A 16 -7.04 28.23 27.47
N LEU A 17 -6.00 28.93 27.95
CA LEU A 17 -4.65 28.89 27.37
C LEU A 17 -4.00 27.51 27.47
N ALA A 18 -4.23 26.77 28.57
CA ALA A 18 -3.73 25.41 28.74
C ALA A 18 -4.49 24.38 27.87
N VAL A 19 -5.80 24.59 27.65
CA VAL A 19 -6.63 23.75 26.77
C VAL A 19 -6.31 24.03 25.29
N THR A 20 -5.90 25.26 24.93
CA THR A 20 -5.40 25.57 23.58
C THR A 20 -3.90 25.32 23.39
N GLY A 21 -3.13 25.22 24.48
CA GLY A 21 -1.67 25.11 24.48
C GLY A 21 -1.14 23.68 24.33
N ALA A 22 -2.02 22.68 24.25
CA ALA A 22 -1.65 21.27 24.12
C ALA A 22 -1.81 20.69 22.71
N ASN A 23 -2.07 21.53 21.69
CA ASN A 23 -1.58 21.22 20.35
C ASN A 23 -0.11 21.63 20.30
N GLY A 24 0.71 20.98 21.14
CA GLY A 24 2.16 21.14 21.08
C GLY A 24 2.59 20.90 19.64
N LEU A 25 3.29 21.86 19.06
CA LEU A 25 3.73 21.84 17.67
C LEU A 25 4.40 20.50 17.33
N TYR A 26 3.64 19.59 16.73
CA TYR A 26 4.19 18.36 16.19
C TYR A 26 4.92 18.74 14.91
N VAL A 27 6.24 18.56 14.93
CA VAL A 27 7.06 18.66 13.74
C VAL A 27 7.12 17.28 13.14
N LEU A 28 6.56 17.13 11.95
CA LEU A 28 6.76 15.92 11.16
C LEU A 28 8.19 15.96 10.63
N GLU A 29 8.96 14.90 10.87
CA GLU A 29 10.37 14.81 10.45
C GLU A 29 10.59 13.76 9.36
N LEU A 30 9.75 12.70 9.33
CA LEU A 30 9.88 11.59 8.40
C LEU A 30 8.50 11.03 8.03
N VAL A 31 8.32 10.70 6.75
CA VAL A 31 7.18 9.93 6.25
C VAL A 31 7.69 8.67 5.57
N GLN A 32 7.17 7.52 6.01
CA GLN A 32 7.44 6.21 5.41
C GLN A 32 6.15 5.67 4.83
N VAL A 33 6.18 5.32 3.55
CA VAL A 33 5.02 4.75 2.84
C VAL A 33 5.41 3.37 2.34
N ALA A 34 4.82 2.35 2.97
CA ALA A 34 4.82 1.00 2.44
C ALA A 34 3.54 0.79 1.64
N HIS A 35 3.67 0.48 0.35
CA HIS A 35 2.52 0.25 -0.52
C HIS A 35 2.69 -1.05 -1.31
N ARG A 36 1.57 -1.68 -1.65
CA ARG A 36 1.53 -2.72 -2.67
C ARG A 36 1.51 -2.06 -4.06
N HIS A 37 1.85 -2.81 -5.10
CA HIS A 37 1.48 -2.40 -6.45
C HIS A 37 -0.06 -2.25 -6.56
N GLY A 38 -0.51 -1.36 -7.46
CA GLY A 38 -1.92 -1.29 -7.85
C GLY A 38 -2.33 -2.52 -8.66
N VAL A 39 -3.51 -2.47 -9.29
CA VAL A 39 -4.02 -3.60 -10.09
C VAL A 39 -2.99 -4.09 -11.12
N SER A 40 -2.61 -5.36 -10.98
CA SER A 40 -1.67 -6.04 -11.87
C SER A 40 -2.39 -7.03 -12.80
N PRO A 41 -1.74 -7.43 -13.91
CA PRO A 41 -2.26 -8.48 -14.77
C PRO A 41 -2.42 -9.81 -14.03
N PRO A 42 -3.34 -10.68 -14.50
CA PRO A 42 -3.48 -12.03 -13.96
C PRO A 42 -2.15 -12.82 -13.96
N PRO A 43 -1.96 -13.75 -13.01
CA PRO A 43 -0.77 -14.61 -12.93
C PRO A 43 -0.53 -15.37 -14.23
N VAL A 44 0.74 -15.70 -14.50
CA VAL A 44 1.16 -16.42 -15.71
C VAL A 44 0.38 -17.72 -15.94
N ALA A 45 -0.05 -18.42 -14.88
CA ALA A 45 -0.81 -19.67 -14.97
C ALA A 45 -2.31 -19.50 -15.31
N THR A 46 -2.78 -18.27 -15.51
CA THR A 46 -4.18 -17.96 -15.80
C THR A 46 -4.59 -18.42 -17.20
N PRO A 47 -5.66 -19.22 -17.35
CA PRO A 47 -6.23 -19.51 -18.66
C PRO A 47 -6.67 -18.23 -19.37
N ASN A 48 -6.32 -18.07 -20.66
CA ASN A 48 -6.63 -16.88 -21.46
C ASN A 48 -6.07 -15.55 -20.90
N ARG A 49 -4.98 -15.60 -20.12
CA ARG A 49 -4.31 -14.42 -19.55
C ARG A 49 -4.14 -13.29 -20.55
N GLU A 50 -3.59 -13.59 -21.73
CA GLU A 50 -3.31 -12.59 -22.76
C GLU A 50 -4.57 -11.86 -23.22
N LYS A 51 -5.71 -12.55 -23.31
CA LYS A 51 -7.01 -11.92 -23.65
C LYS A 51 -7.54 -11.04 -22.50
N LEU A 52 -7.27 -11.41 -21.24
CA LEU A 52 -7.72 -10.65 -20.08
C LEU A 52 -6.96 -9.33 -19.91
N CYS A 53 -5.63 -9.34 -20.06
CA CYS A 53 -4.83 -8.11 -19.94
C CYS A 53 -4.55 -7.40 -21.27
N SER A 54 -4.88 -8.01 -22.40
CA SER A 54 -4.77 -7.42 -23.74
C SER A 54 -5.92 -7.88 -24.64
N PRO A 55 -7.17 -7.43 -24.39
CA PRO A 55 -8.34 -7.86 -25.17
C PRO A 55 -8.17 -7.61 -26.68
N ASN A 56 -7.41 -6.56 -27.03
CA ASN A 56 -7.12 -6.15 -28.41
C ASN A 56 -5.66 -6.41 -28.83
N GLY A 57 -4.87 -7.14 -28.03
CA GLY A 57 -3.46 -7.43 -28.33
C GLY A 57 -2.49 -6.23 -28.24
N ALA A 58 -2.93 -5.08 -27.73
CA ALA A 58 -2.16 -3.83 -27.72
C ALA A 58 -1.23 -3.65 -26.49
N SER A 59 -1.46 -4.36 -25.39
CA SER A 59 -0.69 -4.27 -24.13
C SER A 59 0.02 -5.58 -23.78
N SER A 60 1.08 -5.50 -22.98
CA SER A 60 1.72 -6.68 -22.37
C SER A 60 1.15 -6.96 -20.98
N CYS A 61 1.03 -8.25 -20.62
CA CYS A 61 0.65 -8.69 -19.28
C CYS A 61 1.85 -8.70 -18.30
N THR A 62 2.97 -8.09 -18.65
CA THR A 62 4.24 -8.15 -17.89
C THR A 62 4.42 -6.98 -16.93
N ALA A 63 3.53 -6.00 -16.96
CA ALA A 63 3.62 -4.73 -16.26
C ALA A 63 2.31 -4.45 -15.52
N ILE A 64 2.30 -3.51 -14.59
CA ILE A 64 1.06 -3.09 -13.90
C ILE A 64 -0.01 -2.67 -14.93
N ALA A 65 -1.28 -2.94 -14.64
CA ALA A 65 -2.37 -2.54 -15.53
C ALA A 65 -2.52 -1.00 -15.52
N LYS A 66 -3.06 -0.42 -16.60
CA LYS A 66 -3.34 1.02 -16.67
C LYS A 66 -4.14 1.51 -15.46
N ARG A 67 -5.14 0.75 -15.04
CA ARG A 67 -5.94 1.08 -13.85
C ARG A 67 -5.10 1.06 -12.57
N GLY A 68 -4.11 0.17 -12.47
CA GLY A 68 -3.16 0.14 -11.37
C GLY A 68 -2.27 1.38 -11.35
N VAL A 69 -1.80 1.86 -12.52
CA VAL A 69 -1.09 3.14 -12.62
C VAL A 69 -1.95 4.29 -12.10
N GLU A 70 -3.20 4.39 -12.56
CA GLU A 70 -4.16 5.43 -12.12
C GLU A 70 -4.37 5.41 -10.61
N GLN A 71 -4.52 4.23 -10.01
CA GLN A 71 -4.66 4.06 -8.56
C GLN A 71 -3.42 4.57 -7.81
N MET A 72 -2.23 4.22 -8.26
CA MET A 72 -0.99 4.65 -7.62
C MET A 72 -0.77 6.15 -7.75
N THR A 73 -1.07 6.73 -8.92
CA THR A 73 -1.02 8.18 -9.13
C THR A 73 -2.03 8.91 -8.24
N ALA A 74 -3.25 8.41 -8.12
CA ALA A 74 -4.27 8.99 -7.24
C ALA A 74 -3.86 8.90 -5.76
N MET A 75 -3.28 7.77 -5.33
CA MET A 75 -2.72 7.61 -3.99
C MET A 75 -1.60 8.64 -3.73
N GLY A 76 -0.73 8.88 -4.71
CA GLY A 76 0.34 9.87 -4.60
C GLY A 76 -0.18 11.29 -4.48
N ALA A 77 -1.17 11.65 -5.31
CA ALA A 77 -1.84 12.95 -5.22
C ALA A 77 -2.53 13.16 -3.87
N HIS A 78 -3.13 12.10 -3.31
CA HIS A 78 -3.73 12.14 -1.98
C HIS A 78 -2.69 12.35 -0.88
N ILE A 79 -1.56 11.63 -0.92
CA ILE A 79 -0.44 11.83 0.02
C ILE A 79 0.06 13.27 -0.06
N ARG A 80 0.22 13.81 -1.27
CA ARG A 80 0.62 15.20 -1.45
C ARG A 80 -0.38 16.15 -0.80
N GLN A 81 -1.68 15.95 -1.05
CA GLN A 81 -2.73 16.79 -0.46
C GLN A 81 -2.71 16.73 1.06
N LEU A 82 -2.56 15.53 1.64
CA LEU A 82 -2.52 15.33 3.09
C LEU A 82 -1.40 16.15 3.73
N TYR A 83 -0.16 16.03 3.24
CA TYR A 83 0.96 16.71 3.87
C TYR A 83 1.12 18.17 3.41
N SER A 84 0.70 18.53 2.19
CA SER A 84 0.78 19.92 1.74
C SER A 84 -0.33 20.80 2.34
N GLY A 85 -1.47 20.21 2.71
CA GLY A 85 -2.63 20.91 3.25
C GLY A 85 -2.76 20.87 4.78
N ASP A 86 -1.85 20.20 5.48
CA ASP A 86 -1.92 20.08 6.93
C ASP A 86 -1.35 21.32 7.63
N ALA A 87 -2.23 22.26 7.98
CA ALA A 87 -1.89 23.45 8.74
C ALA A 87 -1.52 23.16 10.21
N ALA A 88 -1.79 21.95 10.72
CA ALA A 88 -1.43 21.55 12.08
C ALA A 88 0.04 21.07 12.18
N THR A 89 0.65 20.71 11.04
CA THR A 89 2.04 20.25 10.97
C THR A 89 2.93 21.37 10.43
N PHE A 90 3.83 21.88 11.26
CA PHE A 90 4.76 22.92 10.83
C PHE A 90 5.80 22.36 9.83
N GLY A 91 5.91 22.97 8.65
CA GLY A 91 6.93 22.64 7.64
C GLY A 91 6.53 21.59 6.59
N SER A 92 5.36 20.95 6.70
CA SER A 92 4.90 19.91 5.77
C SER A 92 4.58 20.45 4.36
N ALA A 93 4.18 21.72 4.25
CA ALA A 93 3.81 22.39 3.00
C ALA A 93 4.94 22.45 1.95
N THR A 94 6.20 22.30 2.36
CA THR A 94 7.37 22.39 1.48
C THR A 94 7.93 21.03 1.05
N TRP A 95 7.44 19.92 1.61
CA TRP A 95 8.03 18.58 1.44
C TRP A 95 7.94 18.01 0.02
N PHE A 96 6.89 18.37 -0.71
CA PHE A 96 6.64 17.89 -2.08
C PHE A 96 6.70 19.00 -3.12
N GLN A 97 7.44 20.07 -2.82
CA GLN A 97 7.62 21.16 -3.77
C GLN A 97 8.42 20.69 -4.99
N PRO A 98 8.00 21.04 -6.21
CA PRO A 98 8.83 20.82 -7.38
C PRO A 98 10.11 21.67 -7.32
N PRO A 99 11.24 21.19 -7.89
CA PRO A 99 11.41 19.91 -8.57
C PRO A 99 11.62 18.73 -7.61
N TYR A 100 11.39 17.51 -8.10
CA TYR A 100 11.70 16.28 -7.35
C TYR A 100 13.19 16.23 -6.96
N ASP A 101 13.47 16.16 -5.65
CA ASP A 101 14.81 16.06 -5.09
C ASP A 101 15.14 14.62 -4.71
N VAL A 102 16.10 14.03 -5.44
CA VAL A 102 16.59 12.67 -5.22
C VAL A 102 17.33 12.48 -3.88
N SER A 103 17.78 13.56 -3.24
CA SER A 103 18.45 13.51 -1.95
C SER A 103 17.47 13.50 -0.77
N ALA A 104 16.25 14.00 -0.99
CA ALA A 104 15.19 14.04 0.02
C ALA A 104 14.33 12.77 0.04
N VAL A 105 14.30 12.01 -1.06
CA VAL A 105 13.43 10.83 -1.22
C VAL A 105 14.25 9.57 -1.46
N SER A 106 14.16 8.62 -0.53
CA SER A 106 14.68 7.27 -0.71
C SER A 106 13.55 6.32 -1.07
N THR A 107 13.62 5.71 -2.26
CA THR A 107 12.63 4.72 -2.71
C THR A 107 13.30 3.37 -2.93
N ARG A 108 12.72 2.32 -2.36
CA ARG A 108 13.14 0.92 -2.54
C ARG A 108 11.98 0.08 -3.04
N SER A 109 12.26 -0.83 -3.97
CA SER A 109 11.30 -1.79 -4.51
C SER A 109 11.94 -3.15 -4.72
N ILE A 110 11.12 -4.19 -4.75
CA ILE A 110 11.50 -5.46 -5.38
C ILE A 110 11.72 -5.20 -6.89
N ALA A 111 12.66 -5.89 -7.51
CA ALA A 111 12.97 -5.82 -8.93
C ALA A 111 11.92 -6.56 -9.79
N ASP A 112 10.66 -6.20 -9.63
CA ASP A 112 9.52 -6.66 -10.43
C ASP A 112 8.96 -5.47 -11.25
N PRO A 113 8.64 -5.66 -12.55
CA PRO A 113 8.16 -4.55 -13.38
C PRO A 113 6.87 -3.89 -12.88
N ALA A 114 5.94 -4.65 -12.29
CA ALA A 114 4.69 -4.07 -11.78
C ALA A 114 4.96 -3.25 -10.51
N THR A 115 5.82 -3.72 -9.59
CA THR A 115 6.18 -2.93 -8.39
C THR A 115 6.99 -1.68 -8.74
N LEU A 116 7.90 -1.77 -9.70
CA LEU A 116 8.69 -0.61 -10.15
C LEU A 116 7.81 0.46 -10.79
N GLN A 117 6.89 0.06 -11.68
CA GLN A 117 5.96 1.01 -12.31
C GLN A 117 4.97 1.58 -11.30
N ALA A 118 4.54 0.79 -10.31
CA ALA A 118 3.70 1.29 -9.22
C ALA A 118 4.39 2.37 -8.41
N ALA A 119 5.65 2.15 -8.02
CA ALA A 119 6.44 3.13 -7.27
C ALA A 119 6.69 4.40 -8.09
N ALA A 120 7.00 4.26 -9.38
CA ALA A 120 7.14 5.40 -10.29
C ALA A 120 5.83 6.19 -10.44
N ALA A 121 4.70 5.51 -10.59
CA ALA A 121 3.38 6.14 -10.69
C ALA A 121 2.96 6.85 -9.40
N LEU A 122 3.30 6.27 -8.24
CA LEU A 122 3.08 6.88 -6.93
C LEU A 122 3.87 8.19 -6.80
N LEU A 123 5.18 8.15 -7.05
CA LEU A 123 6.03 9.35 -7.03
C LEU A 123 5.57 10.38 -8.05
N GLY A 124 5.13 9.92 -9.23
CA GLY A 124 4.54 10.77 -10.26
C GLY A 124 3.31 11.51 -9.74
N GLY A 125 2.46 10.86 -8.95
CA GLY A 125 1.31 11.50 -8.29
C GLY A 125 1.71 12.48 -7.18
N ILE A 126 2.71 12.13 -6.36
CA ILE A 126 3.19 12.99 -5.27
C ILE A 126 3.77 14.30 -5.82
N TYR A 127 4.60 14.20 -6.86
CA TYR A 127 5.34 15.33 -7.43
C TYR A 127 4.73 15.88 -8.72
N ALA A 128 3.48 15.51 -9.05
CA ALA A 128 2.78 15.98 -10.25
C ALA A 128 2.69 17.51 -10.28
N SER A 129 3.47 18.20 -11.10
CA SER A 129 3.27 19.64 -11.37
C SER A 129 2.92 19.83 -12.84
N GLU A 130 2.26 20.95 -13.16
CA GLU A 130 1.69 21.21 -14.50
C GLU A 130 2.70 21.04 -15.65
N ASN A 131 4.01 21.08 -15.38
CA ASN A 131 5.06 20.93 -16.40
C ASN A 131 6.26 20.04 -15.97
N ALA A 132 6.20 19.34 -14.82
CA ALA A 132 7.33 18.52 -14.37
C ALA A 132 7.15 17.05 -14.75
N ASN A 133 7.93 16.61 -15.73
CA ASN A 133 8.19 15.18 -15.90
C ASN A 133 9.27 14.79 -14.88
N ILE A 134 8.92 13.95 -13.91
CA ILE A 134 9.91 13.45 -12.94
C ILE A 134 10.62 12.22 -13.49
N VAL A 135 11.90 12.07 -13.15
CA VAL A 135 12.65 10.83 -13.36
C VAL A 135 12.94 10.26 -11.97
N PRO A 136 12.07 9.39 -11.43
CA PRO A 136 12.23 8.88 -10.08
C PRO A 136 13.43 7.92 -10.00
N THR A 137 14.22 8.07 -8.94
CA THR A 137 15.29 7.12 -8.60
C THR A 137 14.71 6.05 -7.69
N ILE A 138 14.66 4.81 -8.18
CA ILE A 138 14.13 3.66 -7.43
C ILE A 138 15.23 2.62 -7.30
N ILE A 139 15.61 2.31 -6.05
CA ILE A 139 16.59 1.26 -5.76
C ILE A 139 15.86 -0.08 -5.78
N SER A 140 16.18 -0.93 -6.75
CA SER A 140 15.53 -2.23 -6.93
C SER A 140 16.42 -3.37 -6.49
N THR A 141 15.90 -4.32 -5.72
CA THR A 141 16.61 -5.56 -5.34
C THR A 141 15.87 -6.78 -5.86
N ALA A 142 16.60 -7.76 -6.39
CA ALA A 142 16.00 -8.99 -6.88
C ALA A 142 15.21 -9.71 -5.75
N PRO A 143 14.03 -10.30 -6.03
CA PRO A 143 13.16 -10.89 -5.01
C PRO A 143 13.88 -11.88 -4.09
N GLU A 144 14.75 -12.72 -4.65
CA GLU A 144 15.52 -13.74 -3.94
C GLU A 144 16.64 -13.18 -3.04
N ARG A 145 16.95 -11.89 -3.17
CA ARG A 145 17.97 -11.18 -2.37
C ARG A 145 17.36 -10.11 -1.47
N ASP A 146 16.08 -9.77 -1.64
CA ASP A 146 15.43 -8.71 -0.87
C ASP A 146 14.87 -9.25 0.45
N ALA A 147 15.75 -9.41 1.44
CA ALA A 147 15.38 -9.82 2.79
C ALA A 147 14.45 -8.83 3.55
N LEU A 148 14.30 -7.60 3.06
CA LEU A 148 13.45 -6.59 3.69
C LEU A 148 11.98 -6.75 3.24
N LEU A 149 11.78 -6.96 1.94
CA LEU A 149 10.44 -7.03 1.35
C LEU A 149 9.98 -8.46 1.04
N ASN A 150 10.92 -9.41 1.00
CA ASN A 150 10.66 -10.82 0.76
C ASN A 150 11.25 -11.70 1.87
N VAL A 151 10.40 -12.16 2.78
CA VAL A 151 10.80 -13.09 3.86
C VAL A 151 11.33 -14.41 3.29
N GLU A 152 10.91 -14.81 2.09
CA GLU A 152 11.38 -16.05 1.44
C GLU A 152 12.83 -15.97 0.94
N ALA A 153 13.40 -14.76 0.87
CA ALA A 153 14.81 -14.57 0.59
C ALA A 153 15.70 -15.17 1.70
N PHE A 154 15.16 -15.41 2.91
CA PHE A 154 15.85 -16.17 3.95
C PHE A 154 15.73 -17.68 3.68
N PRO A 155 16.84 -18.42 3.51
CA PRO A 155 16.77 -19.86 3.29
C PRO A 155 16.07 -20.61 4.43
N SER A 156 16.26 -20.16 5.68
CA SER A 156 15.64 -20.76 6.86
C SER A 156 14.11 -20.65 6.85
N SER A 157 13.56 -19.52 6.40
CA SER A 157 12.10 -19.34 6.32
C SER A 157 11.51 -20.24 5.24
N THR A 158 12.16 -20.31 4.07
CA THR A 158 11.75 -21.16 2.95
C THR A 158 11.79 -22.63 3.33
N ILE A 159 12.88 -23.10 3.95
CA ILE A 159 13.00 -24.49 4.42
C ILE A 159 11.96 -24.80 5.49
N THR A 160 11.77 -23.91 6.48
CA THR A 160 10.79 -24.11 7.55
C THR A 160 9.37 -24.21 6.98
N ARG A 161 9.03 -23.37 6.01
CA ARG A 161 7.74 -23.42 5.31
C ARG A 161 7.57 -24.72 4.54
N MET A 162 8.61 -25.18 3.84
CA MET A 162 8.54 -26.43 3.08
C MET A 162 8.35 -27.65 4.00
N ILE A 163 9.10 -27.71 5.11
CA ILE A 163 9.00 -28.81 6.09
C ILE A 163 7.64 -28.79 6.78
N ASN A 164 7.15 -27.62 7.19
CA ASN A 164 5.91 -27.46 7.94
C ASN A 164 4.71 -27.08 7.08
N ALA A 165 4.75 -27.30 5.76
CA ALA A 165 3.75 -26.79 4.82
C ALA A 165 2.31 -27.18 5.22
N LYS A 166 2.12 -28.41 5.69
CA LYS A 166 0.81 -28.91 6.15
C LYS A 166 0.30 -28.16 7.39
N ALA A 167 1.16 -27.99 8.40
CA ALA A 167 0.79 -27.28 9.63
C ALA A 167 0.56 -25.78 9.36
N PHE A 168 1.41 -25.17 8.53
CA PHE A 168 1.28 -23.79 8.11
C PHE A 168 -0.02 -23.54 7.35
N ASN A 169 -0.38 -24.43 6.42
CA ASN A 169 -1.65 -24.36 5.70
C ASN A 169 -2.86 -24.48 6.64
N ALA A 170 -2.82 -25.38 7.62
CA ALA A 170 -3.88 -25.51 8.62
C ALA A 170 -4.04 -24.25 9.50
N THR A 171 -2.93 -23.61 9.90
CA THR A 171 -2.98 -22.33 10.60
C THR A 171 -3.51 -21.21 9.71
N LEU A 172 -3.17 -21.19 8.43
CA LEU A 172 -3.70 -20.20 7.50
C LEU A 172 -5.19 -20.40 7.23
N GLU A 173 -5.67 -21.64 7.16
CA GLU A 173 -7.10 -21.95 7.04
C GLU A 173 -7.89 -21.32 8.18
N SER A 174 -7.44 -21.47 9.43
CA SER A 174 -8.15 -20.85 10.57
C SER A 174 -8.17 -19.32 10.49
N VAL A 175 -7.08 -18.69 10.04
CA VAL A 175 -7.02 -17.23 9.87
C VAL A 175 -7.93 -16.76 8.73
N VAL A 176 -7.98 -17.51 7.63
CA VAL A 176 -8.86 -17.20 6.49
C VAL A 176 -10.33 -17.32 6.91
N ASP A 177 -10.70 -18.35 7.65
CA ASP A 177 -12.06 -18.54 8.13
C ASP A 177 -12.47 -17.49 9.18
N GLU A 178 -11.53 -17.01 10.00
CA GLU A 178 -11.77 -15.89 10.93
C GLU A 178 -11.97 -14.56 10.19
N GLN A 179 -11.14 -14.28 9.18
CA GLN A 179 -11.16 -13.02 8.45
C GLN A 179 -12.29 -12.96 7.40
N PHE A 180 -12.69 -14.11 6.86
CA PHE A 180 -13.75 -14.27 5.87
C PHE A 180 -14.77 -15.33 6.34
N PRO A 181 -15.57 -15.00 7.38
CA PRO A 181 -16.55 -15.94 7.93
C PRO A 181 -17.67 -16.27 6.94
N ASP A 182 -17.94 -15.36 6.01
CA ASP A 182 -18.89 -15.55 4.92
C ASP A 182 -18.19 -16.10 3.67
N ALA A 183 -18.51 -17.36 3.35
CA ALA A 183 -18.02 -18.07 2.17
C ALA A 183 -18.29 -17.32 0.86
N SER A 184 -19.43 -16.63 0.78
CA SER A 184 -19.88 -15.95 -0.43
C SER A 184 -18.96 -14.78 -0.82
N VAL A 185 -18.26 -14.19 0.16
CA VAL A 185 -17.28 -13.13 -0.09
C VAL A 185 -16.06 -13.69 -0.82
N VAL A 186 -15.55 -14.85 -0.39
CA VAL A 186 -14.39 -15.48 -1.03
C VAL A 186 -14.77 -16.04 -2.41
N GLU A 187 -15.99 -16.55 -2.57
CA GLU A 187 -16.52 -16.95 -3.88
C GLU A 187 -16.64 -15.78 -4.84
N ALA A 188 -17.17 -14.64 -4.39
CA ALA A 188 -17.26 -13.43 -5.21
C ALA A 188 -15.86 -12.93 -5.62
N MET A 189 -14.91 -12.90 -4.67
CA MET A 189 -13.51 -12.55 -4.96
C MET A 189 -12.88 -13.53 -5.95
N GLY A 190 -13.16 -14.84 -5.82
CA GLY A 190 -12.71 -15.86 -6.75
C GLY A 190 -13.31 -15.70 -8.15
N ALA A 191 -14.59 -15.36 -8.23
CA ALA A 191 -15.28 -15.11 -9.50
C ALA A 191 -14.74 -13.88 -10.23
N GLU A 192 -14.39 -12.80 -9.50
CA GLU A 192 -13.73 -11.61 -10.07
C GLU A 192 -12.44 -11.97 -10.81
N VAL A 193 -11.72 -12.98 -10.32
CA VAL A 193 -10.45 -13.45 -10.89
C VAL A 193 -10.62 -14.73 -11.72
N GLY A 194 -11.85 -15.12 -12.08
CA GLY A 194 -12.11 -16.28 -12.93
C GLY A 194 -11.67 -17.63 -12.33
N LEU A 195 -11.58 -17.73 -11.00
CA LEU A 195 -11.37 -19.00 -10.31
C LEU A 195 -12.68 -19.79 -10.22
N ASP A 196 -12.54 -21.12 -10.20
CA ASP A 196 -13.68 -22.03 -10.05
C ASP A 196 -14.37 -21.82 -8.70
N ALA A 197 -15.69 -21.65 -8.71
CA ALA A 197 -16.51 -21.51 -7.51
C ALA A 197 -16.37 -22.71 -6.56
N ALA A 198 -16.11 -23.92 -7.09
CA ALA A 198 -15.87 -25.11 -6.28
C ALA A 198 -14.56 -25.02 -5.47
N LEU A 199 -13.57 -24.25 -5.94
CA LEU A 199 -12.31 -24.03 -5.24
C LEU A 199 -12.48 -23.05 -4.07
N CYS A 200 -13.38 -22.08 -4.20
CA CYS A 200 -13.54 -20.97 -3.25
C CYS A 200 -14.66 -21.19 -2.22
N SER A 201 -15.63 -22.05 -2.54
CA SER A 201 -16.78 -22.36 -1.67
C SER A 201 -16.45 -23.36 -0.56
N ALA A 202 -15.58 -24.34 -0.84
CA ALA A 202 -15.27 -25.42 0.10
C ALA A 202 -14.26 -24.97 1.18
N PRO A 203 -14.50 -25.22 2.49
CA PRO A 203 -13.61 -24.83 3.58
C PRO A 203 -12.18 -25.35 3.39
N ALA A 204 -12.03 -26.61 2.97
CA ALA A 204 -10.74 -27.27 2.77
C ALA A 204 -9.92 -26.71 1.60
N THR A 205 -10.52 -25.92 0.70
CA THR A 205 -9.82 -25.31 -0.44
C THR A 205 -9.91 -23.79 -0.44
N ARG A 206 -10.63 -23.19 0.51
CA ARG A 206 -10.81 -21.74 0.63
C ARG A 206 -9.49 -21.02 0.82
N MET A 207 -8.59 -21.54 1.65
CA MET A 207 -7.24 -21.00 1.80
C MET A 207 -6.45 -21.04 0.48
N VAL A 208 -6.61 -22.10 -0.33
CA VAL A 208 -5.99 -22.21 -1.66
C VAL A 208 -6.60 -21.19 -2.62
N CYS A 209 -7.92 -20.98 -2.57
CA CYS A 209 -8.57 -19.91 -3.32
C CYS A 209 -8.03 -18.53 -2.88
N CYS A 210 -7.87 -18.26 -1.59
CA CYS A 210 -7.31 -17.01 -1.08
C CYS A 210 -5.84 -16.81 -1.49
N GLN A 211 -5.02 -17.87 -1.44
CA GLN A 211 -3.63 -17.83 -1.92
C GLN A 211 -3.57 -17.51 -3.42
N ARG A 212 -4.48 -18.08 -4.21
CA ARG A 212 -4.60 -17.72 -5.62
C ARG A 212 -5.13 -16.30 -5.77
N CYS A 213 -6.22 -15.90 -5.12
CA CYS A 213 -6.66 -14.51 -5.14
C CYS A 213 -5.56 -13.51 -4.74
N ARG A 214 -4.65 -13.88 -3.83
CA ARG A 214 -3.48 -13.06 -3.47
C ARG A 214 -2.46 -12.96 -4.59
N SER A 215 -2.24 -14.03 -5.37
CA SER A 215 -1.41 -13.93 -6.59
C SER A 215 -2.12 -13.20 -7.73
N TRP A 216 -3.45 -13.14 -7.72
CA TRP A 216 -4.28 -12.45 -8.72
C TRP A 216 -4.64 -10.98 -8.41
N ARG A 217 -4.43 -10.51 -7.18
CA ARG A 217 -4.51 -9.09 -6.78
C ARG A 217 -3.13 -8.44 -6.74
#